data_AF-A0A930FFA5-F1
#
_entry.id   AF-A0A930FFA5-F1
#
_cell.length_a   1.000
_cell.length_b   1.000
_cell.length_c   1.000
_cell.angle_alpha   90.00
_cell.angle_beta   90.00
_cell.angle_gamma   90.00
#
_symmetry.space_group_name_H-M   'P 1'
#
loop_
_entity.id
_entity.type
_entity.pdbx_description
1 polymer ?
#
loop_
_entity_poly.entity_id
_entity_poly.type
_entity_poly.pdbx_seq_one_letter_code
_entity_poly.pdbx_strand_id
1 'polypeptide(L)'
;MKKYRKLLIDLSIILALTVLLMSPYLAKSFLAIEHDTFFHVSRIEQYARALQHGQILPAIYPYENGEFGYGSPLFYSDIFLLLPAILHNLGLVLVDSYKLTVFLASLCSGISMYMLASKFTSKSSIRLLAVAAYLFSNYHITDIYVRGALGEVFALVGIPLILSGLYEIFETNQKYSFSYLIGLVITVLSHNLSFLLCFILVIIICIIYLPKCSFDRYKLLVSESMLACLLTAFYTFPMIEQLKSQQFYLNYYASSSALENHAMAFWQFFTNQTVFGLSGNQYKANNAMVVNIGLFLSIAPISYLFLAKKEKQPFITSMLVLGWICMLLPAQIFPWKYMSFVRVLQFPWRLNMLALPLLCVPAVIGIENLTHKLKYVPICLLLLLSLEGIYHLYPATKRTFIMPHNTIWQEVTSGKLIDPYYSAQYMRVELAGGDYLPYHSPDFRSYTKTIQTTSAETVTTGEWIDYGRYRFTITNPQTIILPITYYKGYIIHNIDTAEVLETTLSKNGLVSVTIPSAGTYVCEYQSTNIRIVSIWISILTCMISIGYSIYHRQKKDIFIDIPFFV
;
A
#
# COMPACT_ATOMS: atom_id res chain seq x y z
N MET A 1 -19.81 32.26 2.69
CA MET A 1 -19.80 32.15 1.20
C MET A 1 -18.40 32.31 0.58
N LYS A 2 -17.66 33.41 0.79
CA LYS A 2 -16.32 33.61 0.16
C LYS A 2 -15.27 32.52 0.50
N LYS A 3 -15.25 32.05 1.75
CA LYS A 3 -14.34 30.97 2.21
C LYS A 3 -14.60 29.65 1.48
N TYR A 4 -15.86 29.21 1.42
CA TYR A 4 -16.27 28.01 0.68
C TYR A 4 -15.94 28.10 -0.81
N ARG A 5 -16.15 29.28 -1.43
CA ARG A 5 -15.75 29.48 -2.83
C ARG A 5 -14.25 29.27 -3.05
N LYS A 6 -13.40 29.79 -2.17
CA LYS A 6 -11.94 29.60 -2.27
C LYS A 6 -11.53 28.14 -2.09
N LEU A 7 -12.13 27.44 -1.13
CA LEU A 7 -11.88 26.01 -0.93
C LEU A 7 -12.29 25.19 -2.15
N LEU A 8 -13.47 25.46 -2.73
CA LEU A 8 -13.93 24.77 -3.95
C LEU A 8 -12.99 25.02 -5.14
N ILE A 9 -12.46 26.23 -5.28
CA ILE A 9 -11.46 26.54 -6.31
C ILE A 9 -10.18 25.72 -6.06
N ASP A 10 -9.68 25.69 -4.83
CA ASP A 10 -8.48 24.93 -4.50
C ASP A 10 -8.68 23.43 -4.77
N LEU A 11 -9.82 22.85 -4.36
CA LEU A 11 -10.17 21.46 -4.65
C LEU A 11 -10.30 21.18 -6.15
N SER A 12 -10.84 22.13 -6.92
CA SER A 12 -10.92 22.02 -8.39
C SER A 12 -9.52 22.03 -9.03
N ILE A 13 -8.59 22.82 -8.49
CA ILE A 13 -7.20 22.83 -8.96
C ILE A 13 -6.51 21.51 -8.58
N ILE A 14 -6.71 20.99 -7.37
CA ILE A 14 -6.16 19.67 -6.97
C ILE A 14 -6.69 18.57 -7.91
N LEU A 15 -7.98 18.62 -8.23
CA LEU A 15 -8.59 17.71 -9.21
C LEU A 15 -7.92 17.85 -10.58
N ALA A 16 -7.71 19.08 -11.06
CA ALA A 16 -7.02 19.32 -12.33
C ALA A 16 -5.57 18.81 -12.35
N LEU A 17 -4.82 19.00 -11.26
CA LEU A 17 -3.47 18.46 -11.09
C LEU A 17 -3.48 16.92 -11.09
N THR A 18 -4.50 16.31 -10.47
CA THR A 18 -4.68 14.85 -10.47
C THR A 18 -5.02 14.33 -11.87
N VAL A 19 -5.93 15.00 -12.60
CA VAL A 19 -6.23 14.67 -14.00
C VAL A 19 -4.97 14.76 -14.86
N LEU A 20 -4.13 15.77 -14.63
CA LEU A 20 -2.86 15.90 -15.33
C LEU A 20 -1.90 14.75 -14.99
N LEU A 21 -1.74 14.41 -13.71
CA LEU A 21 -0.96 13.25 -13.26
C LEU A 21 -1.44 11.95 -13.91
N MET A 22 -2.76 11.79 -14.05
CA MET A 22 -3.41 10.62 -14.60
C MET A 22 -3.54 10.64 -16.13
N SER A 23 -3.02 11.68 -16.79
CA SER A 23 -3.20 11.86 -18.24
C SER A 23 -2.72 10.69 -19.10
N PRO A 24 -1.61 9.96 -18.80
CA PRO A 24 -1.27 8.74 -19.53
C PRO A 24 -2.37 7.67 -19.49
N TYR A 25 -3.00 7.44 -18.34
CA TYR A 25 -4.08 6.46 -18.19
C TYR A 25 -5.42 6.93 -18.74
N LEU A 26 -5.69 8.24 -18.71
CA LEU A 26 -6.93 8.83 -19.25
C LEU A 26 -6.89 8.97 -20.78
N ALA A 27 -5.73 9.27 -21.37
CA ALA A 27 -5.57 9.47 -22.81
C ALA A 27 -5.41 8.17 -23.60
N LYS A 28 -5.14 7.05 -22.93
CA LYS A 28 -4.91 5.74 -23.56
C LYS A 28 -5.99 4.75 -23.14
N SER A 29 -6.53 4.02 -24.10
CA SER A 29 -7.46 2.90 -23.90
C SER A 29 -6.75 1.62 -23.46
N PHE A 30 -5.58 1.71 -22.83
CA PHE A 30 -4.85 0.56 -22.29
C PHE A 30 -4.25 0.91 -20.94
N LEU A 31 -3.89 -0.11 -20.17
CA LEU A 31 -3.09 -0.01 -18.96
C LEU A 31 -1.67 -0.49 -19.28
N ALA A 32 -0.65 0.31 -18.97
CA ALA A 32 0.72 -0.16 -19.07
C ALA A 32 0.99 -1.20 -17.98
N ILE A 33 1.65 -2.29 -18.35
CA ILE A 33 1.95 -3.38 -17.40
C ILE A 33 3.37 -3.18 -16.88
N GLU A 34 3.49 -3.08 -15.57
CA GLU A 34 4.73 -2.75 -14.87
C GLU A 34 5.00 -3.78 -13.76
N HIS A 35 5.87 -3.49 -12.80
CA HIS A 35 6.37 -4.52 -11.86
C HIS A 35 5.27 -5.25 -11.06
N ASP A 36 4.34 -4.51 -10.47
CA ASP A 36 3.29 -5.02 -9.57
C ASP A 36 1.87 -4.90 -10.18
N THR A 37 1.74 -4.38 -11.41
CA THR A 37 0.43 -4.08 -12.03
C THR A 37 -0.46 -5.33 -12.09
N PHE A 38 0.09 -6.46 -12.55
CA PHE A 38 -0.66 -7.71 -12.67
C PHE A 38 -1.23 -8.19 -11.34
N PHE A 39 -0.44 -8.14 -10.26
CA PHE A 39 -0.89 -8.55 -8.93
C PHE A 39 -2.06 -7.70 -8.43
N HIS A 40 -2.01 -6.40 -8.61
CA HIS A 40 -3.11 -5.53 -8.18
C HIS A 40 -4.36 -5.67 -9.06
N VAL A 41 -4.20 -5.92 -10.36
CA VAL A 41 -5.32 -6.22 -11.26
C VAL A 41 -5.95 -7.57 -10.91
N SER A 42 -5.14 -8.61 -10.65
CA SER A 42 -5.58 -9.92 -10.14
C SER A 42 -6.46 -9.74 -8.91
N ARG A 43 -5.99 -9.00 -7.92
CA ARG A 43 -6.73 -8.78 -6.68
C ARG A 43 -8.08 -8.09 -6.87
N ILE A 44 -8.20 -7.15 -7.81
CA ILE A 44 -9.50 -6.52 -8.11
C ILE A 44 -10.47 -7.55 -8.69
N GLU A 45 -10.05 -8.35 -9.67
CA GLU A 45 -10.85 -9.43 -10.26
C GLU A 45 -11.27 -10.44 -9.18
N GLN A 46 -10.32 -10.90 -8.38
CA GLN A 46 -10.56 -11.97 -7.41
C GLN A 46 -11.41 -11.47 -6.24
N TYR A 47 -11.26 -10.20 -5.84
CA TYR A 47 -12.17 -9.60 -4.88
C TYR A 47 -13.58 -9.44 -5.46
N ALA A 48 -13.70 -9.07 -6.74
CA ALA A 48 -15.00 -9.00 -7.41
C ALA A 48 -15.71 -10.36 -7.39
N ARG A 49 -14.99 -11.45 -7.71
CA ARG A 49 -15.51 -12.83 -7.57
C ARG A 49 -15.89 -13.17 -6.13
N ALA A 50 -15.03 -12.88 -5.16
CA ALA A 50 -15.33 -13.11 -3.74
C ALA A 50 -16.63 -12.42 -3.31
N LEU A 51 -16.88 -11.19 -3.75
CA LEU A 51 -18.11 -10.44 -3.49
C LEU A 51 -19.35 -11.09 -4.12
N GLN A 52 -19.23 -11.65 -5.34
CA GLN A 52 -20.33 -12.42 -5.98
C GLN A 52 -20.74 -13.64 -5.16
N HIS A 53 -19.79 -14.23 -4.43
CA HIS A 53 -20.01 -15.35 -3.50
C HIS A 53 -20.25 -14.90 -2.05
N GLY A 54 -20.57 -13.62 -1.81
CA GLY A 54 -20.93 -13.09 -0.49
C GLY A 54 -19.78 -12.89 0.49
N GLN A 55 -18.52 -12.98 0.03
CA GLN A 55 -17.33 -12.80 0.87
C GLN A 55 -16.84 -11.35 0.82
N ILE A 56 -17.31 -10.51 1.76
CA ILE A 56 -16.88 -9.10 1.89
C ILE A 56 -15.44 -8.98 2.37
N LEU A 57 -15.02 -9.86 3.28
CA LEU A 57 -13.63 -9.98 3.71
C LEU A 57 -13.18 -11.39 3.31
N PRO A 58 -12.69 -11.60 2.08
CA PRO A 58 -12.11 -12.88 1.71
C PRO A 58 -10.86 -13.15 2.56
N ALA A 59 -10.57 -14.41 2.83
CA ALA A 59 -9.30 -14.83 3.43
C ALA A 59 -8.36 -15.37 2.35
N ILE A 60 -8.93 -16.11 1.39
CA ILE A 60 -8.22 -16.80 0.33
C ILE A 60 -8.90 -16.46 -0.98
N TYR A 61 -8.10 -16.26 -2.03
CA TYR A 61 -8.55 -16.31 -3.41
C TYR A 61 -8.31 -17.74 -3.95
N PRO A 62 -9.32 -18.62 -3.97
CA PRO A 62 -9.15 -20.04 -4.27
C PRO A 62 -8.73 -20.31 -5.72
N TYR A 63 -9.03 -19.39 -6.64
CA TYR A 63 -8.70 -19.53 -8.05
C TYR A 63 -7.36 -18.91 -8.44
N GLU A 64 -6.71 -18.17 -7.53
CA GLU A 64 -5.34 -17.70 -7.78
C GLU A 64 -4.32 -18.85 -7.71
N ASN A 65 -3.13 -18.55 -8.19
CA ASN A 65 -2.03 -19.49 -8.36
C ASN A 65 -2.42 -20.68 -9.23
N GLY A 66 -3.21 -20.46 -10.29
CA GLY A 66 -3.73 -21.54 -11.13
C GLY A 66 -4.62 -22.51 -10.35
N GLU A 67 -5.53 -21.99 -9.52
CA GLU A 67 -6.48 -22.76 -8.68
C GLU A 67 -5.87 -23.60 -7.56
N PHE A 68 -4.60 -23.38 -7.22
CA PHE A 68 -4.02 -23.89 -5.97
C PHE A 68 -4.41 -23.01 -4.77
N GLY A 69 -4.90 -21.79 -5.03
CA GLY A 69 -5.33 -20.83 -4.02
C GLY A 69 -4.19 -19.94 -3.53
N TYR A 70 -4.50 -18.69 -3.21
CA TYR A 70 -3.53 -17.75 -2.64
C TYR A 70 -4.15 -16.90 -1.53
N GLY A 71 -3.41 -16.74 -0.44
CA GLY A 71 -3.88 -16.11 0.79
C GLY A 71 -3.60 -14.61 0.87
N SER A 72 -3.39 -13.90 -0.26
CA SER A 72 -3.02 -12.48 -0.25
C SER A 72 -3.91 -11.57 0.61
N PRO A 73 -5.25 -11.77 0.74
CA PRO A 73 -6.09 -10.94 1.61
C PRO A 73 -5.69 -10.96 3.09
N LEU A 74 -5.07 -12.05 3.55
CA LEU A 74 -4.62 -12.20 4.94
C LEU A 74 -3.30 -11.47 5.24
N PHE A 75 -2.54 -11.08 4.21
CA PHE A 75 -1.23 -10.42 4.36
C PHE A 75 -1.17 -9.03 3.74
N TYR A 76 -2.13 -8.72 2.87
CA TYR A 76 -2.25 -7.47 2.15
C TYR A 76 -3.73 -7.07 2.07
N SER A 77 -4.10 -6.05 2.84
CA SER A 77 -5.49 -5.61 2.97
C SER A 77 -6.12 -5.24 1.61
N ASP A 78 -7.34 -5.73 1.38
CA ASP A 78 -8.15 -5.43 0.19
C ASP A 78 -9.12 -4.27 0.40
N ILE A 79 -9.16 -3.63 1.57
CA ILE A 79 -10.23 -2.65 1.88
C ILE A 79 -10.35 -1.53 0.85
N PHE A 80 -9.21 -1.08 0.28
CA PHE A 80 -9.19 -0.04 -0.73
C PHE A 80 -9.54 -0.54 -2.15
N LEU A 81 -9.62 -1.85 -2.33
CA LEU A 81 -10.06 -2.52 -3.55
C LEU A 81 -11.56 -2.85 -3.53
N LEU A 82 -12.27 -2.60 -2.43
CA LEU A 82 -13.70 -2.88 -2.33
C LEU A 82 -14.51 -2.08 -3.37
N LEU A 83 -14.27 -0.77 -3.47
CA LEU A 83 -14.96 0.08 -4.44
C LEU A 83 -14.70 -0.35 -5.90
N PRO A 84 -13.45 -0.51 -6.38
CA PRO A 84 -13.23 -0.95 -7.75
C PRO A 84 -13.74 -2.38 -8.02
N ALA A 85 -13.72 -3.28 -7.03
CA ALA A 85 -14.31 -4.62 -7.19
C ALA A 85 -15.84 -4.58 -7.35
N ILE A 86 -16.53 -3.74 -6.57
CA ILE A 86 -17.98 -3.51 -6.73
C ILE A 86 -18.28 -2.92 -8.11
N LEU A 87 -17.53 -1.89 -8.53
CA LEU A 87 -17.73 -1.27 -9.84
C LEU A 87 -17.46 -2.25 -10.97
N HIS A 88 -16.46 -3.13 -10.81
CA HIS A 88 -16.19 -4.19 -11.78
C HIS A 88 -17.37 -5.16 -11.92
N ASN A 89 -17.95 -5.60 -10.80
CA ASN A 89 -19.18 -6.40 -10.79
C ASN A 89 -20.39 -5.68 -11.43
N LEU A 90 -20.42 -4.35 -11.38
CA LEU A 90 -21.44 -3.51 -12.03
C LEU A 90 -21.15 -3.26 -13.53
N GLY A 91 -20.09 -3.84 -14.08
CA GLY A 91 -19.76 -3.80 -15.51
C GLY A 91 -18.66 -2.82 -15.90
N LEU A 92 -18.00 -2.14 -14.94
CA LEU A 92 -16.80 -1.37 -15.26
C LEU A 92 -15.68 -2.33 -15.65
N VAL A 93 -15.01 -2.09 -16.78
CA VAL A 93 -13.97 -3.02 -17.25
C VAL A 93 -12.77 -3.00 -16.31
N LEU A 94 -12.14 -4.16 -16.10
CA LEU A 94 -11.09 -4.39 -15.10
C LEU A 94 -9.94 -3.38 -15.17
N VAL A 95 -9.50 -3.04 -16.39
CA VAL A 95 -8.47 -2.02 -16.65
C VAL A 95 -8.87 -0.65 -16.09
N ASP A 96 -10.12 -0.24 -16.27
CA ASP A 96 -10.59 1.06 -15.81
C ASP A 96 -10.86 1.06 -14.31
N SER A 97 -11.26 -0.07 -13.73
CA SER A 97 -11.33 -0.26 -12.27
C SER A 97 -9.97 0.01 -11.62
N TYR A 98 -8.87 -0.52 -12.17
CA TYR A 98 -7.52 -0.22 -11.68
C TYR A 98 -7.16 1.26 -11.83
N LYS A 99 -7.37 1.85 -13.02
CA LYS A 99 -7.07 3.26 -13.28
C LYS A 99 -7.83 4.21 -12.36
N LEU A 100 -9.11 3.94 -12.11
CA LEU A 100 -9.94 4.69 -11.18
C LEU A 100 -9.39 4.59 -9.75
N THR A 101 -8.91 3.42 -9.35
CA THR A 101 -8.32 3.21 -8.03
C THR A 101 -7.09 4.10 -7.83
N VAL A 102 -6.17 4.12 -8.80
CA VAL A 102 -5.00 5.01 -8.78
C VAL A 102 -5.44 6.48 -8.77
N PHE A 103 -6.42 6.86 -9.59
CA PHE A 103 -6.95 8.23 -9.65
C PHE A 103 -7.44 8.70 -8.28
N LEU A 104 -8.27 7.88 -7.60
CA LEU A 104 -8.82 8.21 -6.28
C LEU A 104 -7.72 8.29 -5.22
N ALA A 105 -6.77 7.37 -5.24
CA ALA A 105 -5.63 7.40 -4.32
C ALA A 105 -4.79 8.67 -4.51
N SER A 106 -4.45 9.03 -5.75
CA SER A 106 -3.69 10.25 -6.05
C SER A 106 -4.46 11.53 -5.72
N LEU A 107 -5.77 11.57 -5.94
CA LEU A 107 -6.62 12.70 -5.53
C LEU A 107 -6.58 12.89 -4.00
N CYS A 108 -6.76 11.80 -3.25
CA CYS A 108 -6.70 11.80 -1.79
C CYS A 108 -5.31 12.20 -1.28
N SER A 109 -4.23 11.76 -1.94
CA SER A 109 -2.85 12.19 -1.67
C SER A 109 -2.65 13.69 -1.88
N GLY A 110 -3.22 14.27 -2.93
CA GLY A 110 -3.19 15.71 -3.15
C GLY A 110 -3.95 16.48 -2.07
N ILE A 111 -5.13 15.98 -1.66
CA ILE A 111 -5.93 16.59 -0.60
C ILE A 111 -5.21 16.50 0.76
N SER A 112 -4.63 15.36 1.11
CA SER A 112 -3.92 15.20 2.38
C SER A 112 -2.68 16.10 2.47
N MET A 113 -1.96 16.27 1.37
CA MET A 113 -0.84 17.22 1.30
C MET A 113 -1.33 18.67 1.41
N TYR A 114 -2.45 19.03 0.78
CA TYR A 114 -3.05 20.36 0.93
C TYR A 114 -3.43 20.62 2.40
N MET A 115 -4.00 19.63 3.08
CA MET A 115 -4.35 19.70 4.51
C MET A 115 -3.10 19.93 5.37
N LEU A 116 -2.01 19.20 5.13
CA LEU A 116 -0.74 19.40 5.83
C LEU A 116 -0.17 20.80 5.60
N ALA A 117 -0.10 21.26 4.36
CA ALA A 117 0.39 22.61 4.04
C ALA A 117 -0.49 23.71 4.68
N SER A 118 -1.79 23.46 4.82
CA SER A 118 -2.72 24.42 5.43
C SER A 118 -2.44 24.74 6.90
N LYS A 119 -1.70 23.87 7.61
CA LYS A 119 -1.27 24.08 9.00
C LYS A 119 -0.22 25.18 9.13
N PHE A 120 0.54 25.44 8.06
CA PHE A 120 1.72 26.32 8.12
C PHE A 120 1.56 27.60 7.30
N THR A 121 0.61 27.65 6.36
CA THR A 121 0.35 28.84 5.54
C THR A 121 -1.12 29.05 5.25
N SER A 122 -1.55 30.32 5.15
CA SER A 122 -2.91 30.72 4.74
C SER A 122 -3.04 31.01 3.24
N LYS A 123 -1.92 31.04 2.50
CA LYS A 123 -1.90 31.34 1.07
C LYS A 123 -2.21 30.10 0.24
N SER A 124 -3.33 30.14 -0.47
CA SER A 124 -3.80 29.03 -1.32
C SER A 124 -2.77 28.64 -2.39
N SER A 125 -2.13 29.61 -3.04
CA SER A 125 -1.10 29.33 -4.05
C SER A 125 0.11 28.56 -3.50
N ILE A 126 0.50 28.80 -2.25
CA ILE A 126 1.61 28.09 -1.58
C ILE A 126 1.19 26.66 -1.22
N ARG A 127 -0.05 26.48 -0.75
CA ARG A 127 -0.61 25.14 -0.47
C ARG A 127 -0.72 24.31 -1.76
N LEU A 128 -1.23 24.90 -2.84
CA LEU A 128 -1.34 24.24 -4.14
C LEU A 128 0.04 23.94 -4.75
N LEU A 129 1.05 24.79 -4.50
CA LEU A 129 2.43 24.50 -4.89
C LEU A 129 2.97 23.25 -4.17
N ALA A 130 2.62 23.06 -2.88
CA ALA A 130 2.99 21.85 -2.15
C ALA A 130 2.32 20.60 -2.74
N VAL A 131 1.05 20.72 -3.13
CA VAL A 131 0.32 19.63 -3.82
C VAL A 131 0.99 19.29 -5.14
N ALA A 132 1.31 20.29 -5.97
CA ALA A 132 1.97 20.06 -7.26
C ALA A 132 3.34 19.38 -7.09
N ALA A 133 4.15 19.86 -6.12
CA ALA A 133 5.45 19.25 -5.82
C ALA A 133 5.32 17.80 -5.31
N TYR A 134 4.25 17.49 -4.58
CA TYR A 134 3.97 16.16 -4.07
C TYR A 134 3.50 15.19 -5.17
N LEU A 135 2.50 15.61 -5.94
CA LEU A 135 1.88 14.80 -7.01
C LEU A 135 2.84 14.56 -8.18
N PHE A 136 3.61 15.55 -8.59
CA PHE A 136 4.54 15.45 -9.73
C PHE A 136 5.98 15.11 -9.35
N SER A 137 6.22 14.69 -8.10
CA SER A 137 7.52 14.17 -7.73
C SER A 137 7.85 12.91 -8.53
N ASN A 138 9.13 12.77 -8.87
CA ASN A 138 9.57 11.62 -9.68
C ASN A 138 9.32 10.28 -8.95
N TYR A 139 9.44 10.26 -7.61
CA TYR A 139 9.11 9.09 -6.79
C TYR A 139 7.64 8.67 -6.95
N HIS A 140 6.70 9.61 -6.82
CA HIS A 140 5.27 9.30 -6.94
C HIS A 140 4.89 8.88 -8.36
N ILE A 141 5.44 9.54 -9.38
CA ILE A 141 5.28 9.13 -10.79
C ILE A 141 5.84 7.71 -11.00
N THR A 142 6.99 7.41 -10.44
CA THR A 142 7.63 6.08 -10.56
C THR A 142 6.81 5.00 -9.86
N ASP A 143 6.26 5.27 -8.68
CA ASP A 143 5.38 4.34 -7.97
C ASP A 143 4.13 3.98 -8.79
N ILE A 144 3.53 4.96 -9.46
CA ILE A 144 2.34 4.74 -10.30
C ILE A 144 2.70 4.04 -11.61
N TYR A 145 3.70 4.56 -12.33
CA TYR A 145 3.90 4.24 -13.74
C TYR A 145 5.06 3.30 -14.03
N VAL A 146 6.06 3.18 -13.15
CA VAL A 146 7.19 2.26 -13.37
C VAL A 146 7.05 1.01 -12.51
N ARG A 147 6.50 1.16 -11.31
CA ARG A 147 6.32 0.05 -10.37
C ARG A 147 4.90 -0.50 -10.40
N GLY A 148 3.90 0.36 -10.54
CA GLY A 148 2.51 -0.04 -10.31
C GLY A 148 2.24 -0.42 -8.85
N ALA A 149 3.02 0.12 -7.90
CA ALA A 149 3.04 -0.27 -6.48
C ALA A 149 1.87 0.36 -5.70
N LEU A 150 0.66 -0.14 -5.93
CA LEU A 150 -0.59 0.49 -5.51
C LEU A 150 -0.69 0.69 -3.99
N GLY A 151 -0.15 -0.21 -3.17
CA GLY A 151 -0.13 -0.01 -1.70
C GLY A 151 0.71 1.18 -1.26
N GLU A 152 1.86 1.43 -1.89
CA GLU A 152 2.65 2.64 -1.60
C GLU A 152 1.89 3.89 -2.04
N VAL A 153 1.18 3.85 -3.17
CA VAL A 153 0.30 4.95 -3.62
C VAL A 153 -0.79 5.27 -2.59
N PHE A 154 -1.39 4.26 -1.95
CA PHE A 154 -2.33 4.49 -0.84
C PHE A 154 -1.63 5.00 0.43
N ALA A 155 -0.43 4.51 0.74
CA ALA A 155 0.35 4.99 1.89
C ALA A 155 0.70 6.49 1.76
N LEU A 156 0.94 6.98 0.54
CA LEU A 156 1.14 8.40 0.24
C LEU A 156 -0.09 9.27 0.57
N VAL A 157 -1.29 8.70 0.75
CA VAL A 157 -2.44 9.42 1.31
C VAL A 157 -2.24 9.63 2.82
N GLY A 158 -1.79 8.59 3.52
CA GLY A 158 -1.68 8.54 4.98
C GLY A 158 -0.53 9.35 5.55
N ILE A 159 0.63 9.39 4.89
CA ILE A 159 1.84 10.04 5.44
C ILE A 159 1.63 11.54 5.74
N PRO A 160 1.05 12.37 4.83
CA PRO A 160 0.77 13.77 5.15
C PRO A 160 -0.24 13.95 6.30
N LEU A 161 -1.18 13.03 6.48
CA LEU A 161 -2.14 13.05 7.58
C LEU A 161 -1.47 12.71 8.91
N ILE A 162 -0.56 11.72 8.93
CA ILE A 162 0.27 11.42 10.11
C ILE A 162 1.06 12.66 10.53
N LEU A 163 1.75 13.31 9.57
CA LEU A 163 2.52 14.53 9.85
C LEU A 163 1.63 15.69 10.34
N SER A 164 0.45 15.86 9.74
CA SER A 164 -0.54 16.85 10.20
C SER A 164 -0.96 16.58 11.63
N GLY A 165 -1.17 15.30 11.94
CA GLY A 165 -1.64 14.88 13.25
C GLY A 165 -0.57 14.97 14.34
N LEU A 166 0.70 14.68 14.01
CA LEU A 166 1.83 14.91 14.91
C LEU A 166 2.02 16.40 15.21
N TYR A 167 1.83 17.27 14.21
CA TYR A 167 1.81 18.72 14.44
C TYR A 167 0.66 19.12 15.38
N GLU A 168 -0.56 18.62 15.13
CA GLU A 168 -1.72 18.87 16.00
C GLU A 168 -1.46 18.43 17.45
N ILE A 169 -0.87 17.25 17.65
CA ILE A 169 -0.58 16.71 18.99
C ILE A 169 0.51 17.51 19.72
N PHE A 170 1.63 17.82 19.05
CA PHE A 170 2.82 18.33 19.73
C PHE A 170 2.95 19.85 19.71
N GLU A 171 2.43 20.53 18.70
CA GLU A 171 2.57 21.98 18.52
C GLU A 171 1.28 22.75 18.82
N THR A 172 0.16 22.06 19.04
CA THR A 172 -1.13 22.70 19.34
C THR A 172 -1.75 22.20 20.65
N ASN A 173 -2.82 22.86 21.08
CA ASN A 173 -3.56 22.49 22.28
C ASN A 173 -4.76 21.55 22.02
N GLN A 174 -4.81 20.91 20.86
CA GLN A 174 -5.89 19.98 20.53
C GLN A 174 -5.90 18.77 21.49
N LYS A 175 -7.10 18.31 21.84
CA LYS A 175 -7.33 17.15 22.73
C LYS A 175 -7.49 15.84 21.96
N TYR A 176 -7.58 15.92 20.64
CA TYR A 176 -7.66 14.79 19.71
C TYR A 176 -7.08 15.25 18.36
N SER A 177 -6.68 14.31 17.52
CA SER A 177 -6.06 14.50 16.21
C SER A 177 -6.60 13.46 15.22
N PHE A 178 -7.70 13.82 14.56
CA PHE A 178 -8.33 12.95 13.56
C PHE A 178 -7.37 12.67 12.38
N SER A 179 -6.51 13.63 12.05
CA SER A 179 -5.48 13.47 11.02
C SER A 179 -4.53 12.33 11.36
N TYR A 180 -4.06 12.26 12.62
CA TYR A 180 -3.17 11.20 13.07
C TYR A 180 -3.83 9.83 13.00
N LEU A 181 -5.03 9.72 13.59
CA LEU A 181 -5.82 8.48 13.61
C LEU A 181 -6.08 7.93 12.19
N ILE A 182 -6.62 8.76 11.30
CA ILE A 182 -6.93 8.34 9.92
C ILE A 182 -5.66 8.05 9.13
N GLY A 183 -4.61 8.85 9.31
CA GLY A 183 -3.31 8.62 8.68
C GLY A 183 -2.73 7.26 9.06
N LEU A 184 -2.80 6.87 10.33
CA LEU A 184 -2.39 5.54 10.79
C LEU A 184 -3.24 4.43 10.19
N VAL A 185 -4.58 4.54 10.25
CA VAL A 185 -5.49 3.53 9.69
C VAL A 185 -5.23 3.32 8.20
N ILE A 186 -5.10 4.40 7.42
CA ILE A 186 -4.81 4.32 5.98
C ILE A 186 -3.47 3.63 5.74
N THR A 187 -2.43 4.00 6.50
CA THR A 187 -1.08 3.45 6.27
C THR A 187 -1.01 1.96 6.65
N VAL A 188 -1.67 1.53 7.74
CA VAL A 188 -1.77 0.12 8.13
C VAL A 188 -2.50 -0.71 7.08
N LEU A 189 -3.63 -0.21 6.57
CA LEU A 189 -4.47 -0.93 5.62
C LEU A 189 -4.00 -0.83 4.17
N SER A 190 -2.91 -0.12 3.88
CA SER A 190 -2.39 0.07 2.52
C SER A 190 -1.14 -0.78 2.25
N HIS A 191 -0.10 -0.61 3.06
CA HIS A 191 1.17 -1.28 2.85
C HIS A 191 1.98 -1.40 4.15
N ASN A 192 2.19 -2.63 4.61
CA ASN A 192 2.79 -2.93 5.92
C ASN A 192 4.21 -2.33 6.07
N LEU A 193 5.02 -2.35 5.01
CA LEU A 193 6.37 -1.80 5.07
C LEU A 193 6.36 -0.26 5.15
N SER A 194 5.43 0.39 4.44
CA SER A 194 5.24 1.84 4.53
C SER A 194 4.80 2.23 5.94
N PHE A 195 3.91 1.44 6.55
CA PHE A 195 3.52 1.62 7.95
C PHE A 195 4.71 1.49 8.91
N LEU A 196 5.56 0.48 8.75
CA LEU A 196 6.76 0.32 9.58
C LEU A 196 7.68 1.54 9.49
N LEU A 197 7.90 2.06 8.27
CA LEU A 197 8.70 3.27 8.04
C LEU A 197 8.07 4.50 8.73
N CYS A 198 6.75 4.69 8.60
CA CYS A 198 6.04 5.75 9.30
C CYS A 198 6.10 5.61 10.82
N PHE A 199 6.00 4.39 11.35
CA PHE A 199 6.08 4.11 12.77
C PHE A 199 7.46 4.51 13.34
N ILE A 200 8.55 4.17 12.63
CA ILE A 200 9.91 4.60 12.99
C ILE A 200 10.01 6.13 12.96
N LEU A 201 9.46 6.79 11.92
CA LEU A 201 9.43 8.24 11.82
C LEU A 201 8.68 8.90 13.00
N VAL A 202 7.52 8.34 13.38
CA VAL A 202 6.74 8.79 14.55
C VAL A 202 7.58 8.68 15.83
N ILE A 203 8.28 7.56 16.05
CA ILE A 203 9.17 7.39 17.22
C ILE A 203 10.26 8.45 17.23
N ILE A 204 10.91 8.71 16.10
CA ILE A 204 11.98 9.71 16.00
C ILE A 204 11.43 11.11 16.33
N ILE A 205 10.26 11.47 15.79
CA ILE A 205 9.61 12.75 16.11
C ILE A 205 9.24 12.82 17.60
N CYS A 206 8.68 11.75 18.18
CA CYS A 206 8.43 11.67 19.62
C CYS A 206 9.70 11.96 20.43
N ILE A 207 10.83 11.34 20.08
CA ILE A 207 12.12 11.56 20.77
C ILE A 207 12.57 13.02 20.67
N ILE A 208 12.45 13.65 19.50
CA ILE A 208 12.80 15.07 19.28
C ILE A 208 11.94 15.99 20.17
N TYR A 209 10.70 15.60 20.45
CA TYR A 209 9.72 16.37 21.22
C TYR A 209 9.65 16.00 22.72
N LEU A 210 10.37 14.98 23.18
CA LEU A 210 10.45 14.59 24.60
C LEU A 210 10.75 15.78 25.53
N PRO A 211 11.73 16.66 25.25
CA PRO A 211 12.04 17.77 26.15
C PRO A 211 11.05 18.94 26.08
N LYS A 212 10.11 18.94 25.13
CA LYS A 212 9.24 20.09 24.81
C LYS A 212 7.78 19.89 25.21
N CYS A 213 7.32 18.66 25.33
CA CYS A 213 5.91 18.33 25.48
C CYS A 213 5.61 17.67 26.82
N SER A 214 4.42 17.94 27.37
CA SER A 214 3.93 17.26 28.57
C SER A 214 3.59 15.80 28.30
N PHE A 215 3.58 14.99 29.36
CA PHE A 215 3.21 13.57 29.28
C PHE A 215 1.79 13.34 28.70
N ASP A 216 0.86 14.29 28.89
CA ASP A 216 -0.50 14.19 28.35
C ASP A 216 -0.55 14.18 26.82
N ARG A 217 0.42 14.82 26.13
CA ARG A 217 0.53 14.74 24.67
C ARG A 217 0.87 13.33 24.19
N TYR A 218 1.73 12.64 24.91
CA TYR A 218 2.08 11.25 24.62
C TYR A 218 0.93 10.31 24.94
N LYS A 219 0.15 10.57 26.01
CA LYS A 219 -1.09 9.82 26.26
C LYS A 219 -2.06 9.95 25.09
N LEU A 220 -2.22 11.15 24.54
CA LEU A 220 -3.07 11.35 23.36
C LEU A 220 -2.57 10.52 22.17
N LEU A 221 -1.29 10.65 21.82
CA LEU A 221 -0.67 9.89 20.73
C LEU A 221 -0.85 8.37 20.90
N VAL A 222 -0.61 7.85 22.11
CA VAL A 222 -0.78 6.42 22.41
C VAL A 222 -2.26 6.02 22.31
N SER A 223 -3.18 6.83 22.83
CA SER A 223 -4.61 6.53 22.78
C SER A 223 -5.14 6.45 21.34
N GLU A 224 -4.69 7.33 20.45
CA GLU A 224 -5.09 7.31 19.04
C GLU A 224 -4.40 6.19 18.27
N SER A 225 -3.15 5.87 18.61
CA SER A 225 -2.47 4.68 18.08
C SER A 225 -3.20 3.40 18.47
N MET A 226 -3.62 3.27 19.73
CA MET A 226 -4.41 2.14 20.21
C MET A 226 -5.76 2.07 19.50
N LEU A 227 -6.44 3.21 19.31
CA LEU A 227 -7.69 3.26 18.56
C LEU A 227 -7.49 2.82 17.09
N ALA A 228 -6.41 3.26 16.43
CA ALA A 228 -6.05 2.79 15.08
C ALA A 228 -5.81 1.27 15.05
N CYS A 229 -5.10 0.72 16.05
CA CYS A 229 -4.89 -0.72 16.17
C CYS A 229 -6.21 -1.49 16.32
N LEU A 230 -7.16 -0.99 17.11
CA LEU A 230 -8.47 -1.61 17.29
C LEU A 230 -9.32 -1.54 16.01
N LEU A 231 -9.32 -0.39 15.31
CA LEU A 231 -10.01 -0.20 14.04
C LEU A 231 -9.47 -1.10 12.92
N THR A 232 -8.19 -1.46 12.98
CA THR A 232 -7.52 -2.29 11.97
C THR A 232 -7.28 -3.73 12.43
N ALA A 233 -7.79 -4.12 13.61
CA ALA A 233 -7.59 -5.45 14.20
C ALA A 233 -8.03 -6.57 13.26
N PHE A 234 -9.15 -6.38 12.54
CA PHE A 234 -9.70 -7.32 11.56
C PHE A 234 -8.71 -7.79 10.49
N TYR A 235 -7.68 -6.98 10.21
CA TYR A 235 -6.62 -7.26 9.25
C TYR A 235 -5.31 -7.61 9.96
N THR A 236 -4.92 -6.79 10.94
CA THR A 236 -3.60 -6.89 11.60
C THR A 236 -3.43 -8.19 12.37
N PHE A 237 -4.45 -8.65 13.12
CA PHE A 237 -4.32 -9.86 13.93
C PHE A 237 -4.33 -11.17 13.12
N PRO A 238 -5.19 -11.34 12.10
CA PRO A 238 -5.08 -12.48 11.19
C PRO A 238 -3.74 -12.56 10.47
N MET A 239 -3.20 -11.42 10.02
CA MET A 239 -1.88 -11.37 9.40
C MET A 239 -0.80 -11.88 10.35
N ILE A 240 -0.79 -11.41 11.61
CA ILE A 240 0.16 -11.86 12.63
C ILE A 240 -0.01 -13.35 12.92
N GLU A 241 -1.25 -13.84 12.99
CA GLU A 241 -1.52 -15.27 13.18
C GLU A 241 -0.92 -16.10 12.04
N GLN A 242 -1.13 -15.70 10.79
CA GLN A 242 -0.58 -16.42 9.64
C GLN A 242 0.95 -16.41 9.67
N LEU A 243 1.57 -15.24 9.84
CA LEU A 243 3.04 -15.09 9.90
C LEU A 243 3.70 -15.88 11.04
N LYS A 244 2.96 -16.16 12.13
CA LYS A 244 3.44 -17.01 13.22
C LYS A 244 3.18 -18.50 13.01
N SER A 245 2.27 -18.86 12.10
CA SER A 245 1.86 -20.26 11.89
C SER A 245 2.86 -21.07 11.07
N GLN A 246 3.60 -20.43 10.17
CA GLN A 246 4.54 -21.08 9.25
C GLN A 246 5.52 -20.06 8.66
N GLN A 247 6.52 -20.54 7.91
CA GLN A 247 7.44 -19.69 7.15
C GLN A 247 6.94 -19.49 5.71
N PHE A 248 7.05 -18.26 5.21
CA PHE A 248 6.70 -17.87 3.84
C PHE A 248 7.93 -17.37 3.07
N TYR A 249 7.84 -17.25 1.75
CA TYR A 249 8.89 -16.63 0.94
C TYR A 249 9.23 -15.20 1.39
N LEU A 250 8.26 -14.47 1.95
CA LEU A 250 8.48 -13.17 2.60
C LEU A 250 9.62 -13.22 3.63
N ASN A 251 9.68 -14.27 4.47
CA ASN A 251 10.73 -14.43 5.48
C ASN A 251 12.12 -14.57 4.83
N TYR A 252 12.18 -15.29 3.70
CA TYR A 252 13.40 -15.43 2.92
C TYR A 252 13.84 -14.09 2.32
N TYR A 253 12.95 -13.38 1.63
CA TYR A 253 13.30 -12.07 1.04
C TYR A 253 13.71 -11.05 2.09
N ALA A 254 13.03 -11.00 3.23
CA ALA A 254 13.34 -10.09 4.33
C ALA A 254 14.69 -10.40 5.01
N SER A 255 15.16 -11.65 4.99
CA SER A 255 16.43 -12.05 5.62
C SER A 255 17.61 -12.09 4.66
N SER A 256 17.37 -12.35 3.37
CA SER A 256 18.40 -12.53 2.34
C SER A 256 18.65 -11.30 1.46
N SER A 257 17.82 -10.24 1.56
CA SER A 257 17.98 -9.05 0.72
C SER A 257 19.36 -8.40 0.87
N ALA A 258 20.03 -8.23 -0.27
CA ALA A 258 21.30 -7.51 -0.39
C ALA A 258 21.04 -6.01 -0.58
N LEU A 259 20.82 -5.29 0.53
CA LEU A 259 20.50 -3.85 0.54
C LEU A 259 21.49 -3.01 -0.28
N GLU A 260 22.78 -3.35 -0.24
CA GLU A 260 23.84 -2.64 -0.96
C GLU A 260 23.61 -2.62 -2.48
N ASN A 261 23.09 -3.73 -3.04
CA ASN A 261 22.81 -3.85 -4.47
C ASN A 261 21.68 -2.94 -4.92
N HIS A 262 20.84 -2.46 -4.00
CA HIS A 262 19.72 -1.57 -4.29
C HIS A 262 19.91 -0.16 -3.74
N ALA A 263 21.11 0.16 -3.24
CA ALA A 263 21.46 1.52 -2.82
C ALA A 263 21.62 2.44 -4.05
N MET A 264 21.23 3.70 -3.88
CA MET A 264 21.21 4.70 -4.94
C MET A 264 22.60 5.24 -5.25
N ALA A 265 22.96 5.23 -6.53
CA ALA A 265 24.15 5.90 -7.04
C ALA A 265 23.98 7.43 -6.96
N PHE A 266 25.09 8.16 -6.86
CA PHE A 266 25.07 9.62 -6.73
C PHE A 266 24.28 10.33 -7.85
N TRP A 267 24.42 9.88 -9.10
CA TRP A 267 23.71 10.45 -10.24
C TRP A 267 22.18 10.28 -10.14
N GLN A 268 21.70 9.23 -9.47
CA GLN A 268 20.26 8.97 -9.32
C GLN A 268 19.55 10.03 -8.49
N PHE A 269 20.26 10.76 -7.61
CA PHE A 269 19.64 11.83 -6.81
C PHE A 269 19.30 13.08 -7.62
N PHE A 270 20.02 13.33 -8.73
CA PHE A 270 19.93 14.59 -9.50
C PHE A 270 19.52 14.39 -10.95
N THR A 271 19.32 13.14 -11.40
CA THR A 271 18.76 12.90 -12.72
C THR A 271 17.31 13.38 -12.78
N ASN A 272 17.00 14.17 -13.82
CA ASN A 272 15.66 14.67 -14.06
C ASN A 272 15.00 13.88 -15.21
N GLN A 273 14.84 12.59 -15.00
CA GLN A 273 14.20 11.67 -15.96
C GLN A 273 13.43 10.59 -15.21
N THR A 274 12.31 10.14 -15.79
CA THR A 274 11.64 8.90 -15.41
C THR A 274 12.19 7.76 -16.26
N VAL A 275 12.82 6.77 -15.59
CA VAL A 275 13.44 5.62 -16.27
C VAL A 275 12.67 4.36 -15.91
N PHE A 276 12.07 3.75 -16.93
CA PHE A 276 11.37 2.47 -16.85
C PHE A 276 12.40 1.34 -16.83
N GLY A 277 12.93 1.06 -15.64
CA GLY A 277 14.00 0.11 -15.42
C GLY A 277 13.80 -0.68 -14.14
N LEU A 278 14.83 -1.43 -13.75
CA LEU A 278 14.80 -2.28 -12.55
C LEU A 278 15.56 -1.63 -11.38
N SER A 279 15.19 -2.02 -10.16
CA SER A 279 15.93 -1.66 -8.95
C SER A 279 17.26 -2.43 -8.92
N GLY A 280 18.38 -1.72 -8.91
CA GLY A 280 19.70 -2.33 -8.79
C GLY A 280 20.82 -1.41 -9.27
N ASN A 281 21.91 -1.37 -8.52
CA ASN A 281 23.10 -0.58 -8.86
C ASN A 281 23.97 -1.20 -9.95
N GLN A 282 23.73 -2.48 -10.28
CA GLN A 282 24.39 -3.20 -11.36
C GLN A 282 23.89 -2.78 -12.74
N TYR A 283 22.71 -2.16 -12.83
CA TYR A 283 22.14 -1.74 -14.10
C TYR A 283 22.79 -0.45 -14.59
N LYS A 284 23.02 -0.36 -15.91
CA LYS A 284 23.42 0.89 -16.57
C LYS A 284 22.34 1.96 -16.38
N ALA A 285 22.70 3.24 -16.41
CA ALA A 285 21.80 4.35 -16.11
C ALA A 285 20.46 4.31 -16.89
N ASN A 286 20.46 3.90 -18.16
CA ASN A 286 19.25 3.81 -18.99
C ASN A 286 18.27 2.69 -18.57
N ASN A 287 18.74 1.71 -17.78
CA ASN A 287 17.96 0.56 -17.30
C ASN A 287 17.82 0.55 -15.78
N ALA A 288 18.42 1.51 -15.07
CA ALA A 288 18.33 1.65 -13.63
C ALA A 288 17.13 2.53 -13.29
N MET A 289 16.16 1.96 -12.58
CA MET A 289 14.97 2.69 -12.14
C MET A 289 15.38 3.94 -11.35
N VAL A 290 14.74 5.08 -11.65
CA VAL A 290 14.97 6.33 -10.94
C VAL A 290 13.87 6.53 -9.91
N VAL A 291 14.27 6.62 -8.64
CA VAL A 291 13.38 6.72 -7.47
C VAL A 291 13.75 7.92 -6.60
N ASN A 292 14.23 9.01 -7.21
CA ASN A 292 14.48 10.26 -6.48
C ASN A 292 13.18 11.05 -6.29
N ILE A 293 13.20 12.05 -5.40
CA ILE A 293 12.04 12.91 -5.11
C ILE A 293 11.84 14.04 -6.12
N GLY A 294 12.72 14.17 -7.12
CA GLY A 294 12.72 15.25 -8.11
C GLY A 294 13.56 16.47 -7.71
N LEU A 295 14.09 17.19 -8.71
CA LEU A 295 15.03 18.31 -8.51
C LEU A 295 14.45 19.44 -7.65
N PHE A 296 13.16 19.75 -7.84
CA PHE A 296 12.49 20.78 -7.06
C PHE A 296 12.57 20.47 -5.56
N LEU A 297 12.22 19.25 -5.14
CA LEU A 297 12.25 18.87 -3.73
C LEU A 297 13.66 18.59 -3.19
N SER A 298 14.64 18.34 -4.05
CA SER A 298 16.04 18.29 -3.63
C SER A 298 16.62 19.68 -3.32
N ILE A 299 16.17 20.73 -4.01
CA ILE A 299 16.77 22.08 -3.95
C ILE A 299 15.90 23.08 -3.17
N ALA A 300 14.60 23.17 -3.46
CA ALA A 300 13.70 24.17 -2.90
C ALA A 300 13.64 24.20 -1.36
N PRO A 301 13.75 23.08 -0.60
CA PRO A 301 13.79 23.12 0.86
C PRO A 301 14.94 23.95 1.44
N ILE A 302 16.04 24.15 0.70
CA ILE A 302 17.15 25.02 1.11
C ILE A 302 16.65 26.46 1.35
N SER A 303 15.60 26.89 0.63
CA SER A 303 15.00 28.22 0.82
C SER A 303 14.53 28.47 2.25
N TYR A 304 14.13 27.42 2.98
CA TYR A 304 13.74 27.51 4.38
C TYR A 304 14.90 27.97 5.29
N LEU A 305 16.15 27.65 4.93
CA LEU A 305 17.31 28.02 5.73
C LEU A 305 17.51 29.53 5.79
N PHE A 306 17.05 30.29 4.79
CA PHE A 306 17.16 31.74 4.71
C PHE A 306 16.10 32.50 5.55
N LEU A 307 15.15 31.80 6.19
CA LEU A 307 14.25 32.44 7.14
C LEU A 307 15.04 32.99 8.34
N ALA A 308 14.57 34.11 8.88
CA ALA A 308 15.10 34.62 10.14
C ALA A 308 14.88 33.59 11.24
N LYS A 309 15.81 33.46 12.19
CA LYS A 309 15.74 32.46 13.28
C LYS A 309 14.41 32.50 14.04
N LYS A 310 13.81 33.69 14.20
CA LYS A 310 12.51 33.91 14.85
C LYS A 310 11.29 33.42 14.06
N GLU A 311 11.43 33.21 12.76
CA GLU A 311 10.36 32.77 11.86
C GLU A 311 10.37 31.24 11.65
N LYS A 312 11.48 30.58 12.01
CA LYS A 312 11.61 29.13 11.89
C LYS A 312 10.76 28.42 12.93
N GLN A 313 9.86 27.56 12.47
CA GLN A 313 9.08 26.68 13.36
C GLN A 313 9.89 25.41 13.67
N PRO A 314 9.94 24.95 14.94
CA PRO A 314 10.67 23.74 15.31
C PRO A 314 10.21 22.49 14.54
N PHE A 315 8.90 22.36 14.31
CA PHE A 315 8.33 21.22 13.59
C PHE A 315 8.80 21.19 12.13
N ILE A 316 8.67 22.29 11.40
CA ILE A 316 9.14 22.41 10.00
C ILE A 316 10.65 22.17 9.91
N THR A 317 11.41 22.64 10.90
CA THR A 317 12.86 22.40 10.97
C THR A 317 13.17 20.91 11.15
N SER A 318 12.40 20.21 12.00
CA SER A 318 12.52 18.76 12.17
C SER A 318 12.15 18.02 10.88
N MET A 319 11.08 18.44 10.20
CA MET A 319 10.70 17.90 8.90
C MET A 319 11.81 18.06 7.85
N LEU A 320 12.45 19.24 7.78
CA LEU A 320 13.56 19.49 6.86
C LEU A 320 14.72 18.53 7.09
N VAL A 321 15.17 18.43 8.35
CA VAL A 321 16.32 17.58 8.72
C VAL A 321 16.01 16.10 8.46
N LEU A 322 14.86 15.61 8.92
CA LEU A 322 14.45 14.22 8.70
C LEU A 322 14.23 13.92 7.22
N GLY A 323 13.68 14.88 6.46
CA GLY A 323 13.49 14.78 5.02
C GLY A 323 14.81 14.61 4.27
N TRP A 324 15.83 15.40 4.60
CA TRP A 324 17.17 15.24 4.01
C TRP A 324 17.85 13.95 4.45
N ILE A 325 17.68 13.51 5.70
CA ILE A 325 18.19 12.20 6.14
C ILE A 325 17.54 11.09 5.31
N CYS A 326 16.21 11.08 5.18
CA CYS A 326 15.49 10.08 4.39
C CYS A 326 15.89 10.14 2.91
N MET A 327 16.12 11.34 2.37
CA MET A 327 16.57 11.52 0.99
C MET A 327 17.98 10.98 0.77
N LEU A 328 18.92 11.22 1.68
CA LEU A 328 20.34 10.94 1.44
C LEU A 328 20.78 9.54 1.92
N LEU A 329 20.15 8.99 2.96
CA LEU A 329 20.50 7.70 3.55
C LEU A 329 20.53 6.54 2.52
N PRO A 330 19.65 6.47 1.50
CA PRO A 330 19.72 5.45 0.46
C PRO A 330 21.00 5.42 -0.40
N ALA A 331 21.90 6.40 -0.25
CA ALA A 331 23.11 6.48 -1.06
C ALA A 331 24.06 5.29 -0.86
N GLN A 332 24.75 4.90 -1.93
CA GLN A 332 25.76 3.81 -1.93
C GLN A 332 26.94 4.04 -0.99
N ILE A 333 27.21 5.29 -0.61
CA ILE A 333 28.28 5.62 0.35
C ILE A 333 27.99 5.07 1.75
N PHE A 334 26.72 4.81 2.08
CA PHE A 334 26.35 4.21 3.35
C PHE A 334 26.61 2.71 3.34
N PRO A 335 27.10 2.13 4.46
CA PRO A 335 27.55 0.74 4.51
C PRO A 335 26.38 -0.25 4.65
N TRP A 336 25.45 -0.25 3.70
CA TRP A 336 24.24 -1.08 3.67
C TRP A 336 24.52 -2.58 3.79
N LYS A 337 25.71 -3.02 3.37
CA LYS A 337 26.20 -4.39 3.56
C LYS A 337 26.15 -4.88 5.01
N TYR A 338 26.49 -4.00 5.96
CA TYR A 338 26.61 -4.34 7.39
C TYR A 338 25.32 -4.06 8.17
N MET A 339 24.28 -3.51 7.52
CA MET A 339 23.01 -3.15 8.14
C MET A 339 21.99 -4.29 8.04
N SER A 340 22.37 -5.48 8.49
CA SER A 340 21.50 -6.68 8.41
C SER A 340 20.16 -6.53 9.15
N PHE A 341 20.14 -5.71 10.21
CA PHE A 341 18.97 -5.45 11.04
C PHE A 341 17.84 -4.69 10.33
N VAL A 342 18.10 -4.07 9.16
CA VAL A 342 17.11 -3.37 8.33
C VAL A 342 16.85 -4.04 6.98
N ARG A 343 17.25 -5.30 6.78
CA ARG A 343 17.00 -6.05 5.53
C ARG A 343 15.52 -6.17 5.16
N VAL A 344 14.63 -6.06 6.13
CA VAL A 344 13.17 -5.98 5.91
C VAL A 344 12.78 -4.80 4.99
N LEU A 345 13.60 -3.75 4.88
CA LEU A 345 13.39 -2.67 3.93
C LEU A 345 13.42 -3.15 2.48
N GLN A 346 14.20 -4.21 2.19
CA GLN A 346 14.60 -4.74 0.89
C GLN A 346 15.30 -3.73 -0.05
N PHE A 347 14.81 -2.50 -0.11
CA PHE A 347 15.28 -1.43 -0.96
C PHE A 347 15.47 -0.14 -0.15
N PRO A 348 16.72 0.32 0.06
CA PRO A 348 17.00 1.55 0.80
C PRO A 348 16.23 2.78 0.30
N TRP A 349 16.04 2.89 -1.02
CA TRP A 349 15.37 4.04 -1.65
C TRP A 349 13.89 4.20 -1.25
N ARG A 350 13.26 3.22 -0.60
CA ARG A 350 11.91 3.38 -0.02
C ARG A 350 11.82 4.49 1.03
N LEU A 351 12.96 4.92 1.59
CA LEU A 351 13.02 6.11 2.45
C LEU A 351 12.61 7.39 1.72
N ASN A 352 12.74 7.46 0.38
CA ASN A 352 12.31 8.63 -0.39
C ASN A 352 10.79 8.85 -0.34
N MET A 353 10.01 7.80 -0.08
CA MET A 353 8.57 7.92 0.20
C MET A 353 8.29 8.82 1.42
N LEU A 354 9.14 8.75 2.46
CA LEU A 354 9.04 9.63 3.64
C LEU A 354 9.66 11.01 3.37
N ALA A 355 10.76 11.07 2.63
CA ALA A 355 11.43 12.32 2.29
C ALA A 355 10.47 13.28 1.54
N LEU A 356 9.61 12.71 0.71
CA LEU A 356 8.69 13.45 -0.15
C LEU A 356 7.80 14.46 0.61
N PRO A 357 6.88 14.05 1.51
CA PRO A 357 6.05 15.00 2.25
C PRO A 357 6.85 15.80 3.30
N LEU A 358 7.94 15.24 3.84
CA LEU A 358 8.82 15.92 4.79
C LEU A 358 9.49 17.17 4.18
N LEU A 359 9.84 17.13 2.90
CA LEU A 359 10.52 18.23 2.21
C LEU A 359 9.55 19.20 1.50
N CYS A 360 8.32 18.79 1.20
CA CYS A 360 7.31 19.67 0.60
C CYS A 360 7.03 20.92 1.45
N VAL A 361 6.81 20.77 2.76
CA VAL A 361 6.46 21.91 3.63
C VAL A 361 7.60 22.91 3.79
N PRO A 362 8.84 22.51 4.17
CA PRO A 362 9.96 23.45 4.21
C PRO A 362 10.18 24.18 2.89
N ALA A 363 10.09 23.48 1.75
CA ALA A 363 10.23 24.09 0.42
C ALA A 363 9.24 25.25 0.20
N VAL A 364 7.94 25.00 0.40
CA VAL A 364 6.94 26.02 0.06
C VAL A 364 6.91 27.17 1.09
N ILE A 365 7.25 26.91 2.35
CA ILE A 365 7.35 27.95 3.38
C ILE A 365 8.59 28.84 3.15
N GLY A 366 9.71 28.24 2.75
CA GLY A 366 10.89 29.01 2.31
C GLY A 366 10.59 29.89 1.09
N ILE A 367 9.92 29.34 0.08
CA ILE A 367 9.48 30.08 -1.11
C ILE A 367 8.51 31.20 -0.74
N GLU A 368 7.54 30.94 0.14
CA GLU A 368 6.59 31.97 0.59
C GLU A 368 7.31 33.19 1.16
N ASN A 369 8.35 32.97 1.97
CA ASN A 369 9.13 34.03 2.56
C ASN A 369 9.93 34.82 1.51
N LEU A 370 10.66 34.12 0.63
CA LEU A 370 11.45 34.75 -0.44
C LEU A 370 10.58 35.53 -1.44
N THR A 371 9.35 35.07 -1.65
CA THR A 371 8.43 35.63 -2.65
C THR A 371 7.29 36.46 -2.04
N HIS A 372 7.41 36.88 -0.77
CA HIS A 372 6.31 37.55 -0.06
C HIS A 372 5.79 38.82 -0.77
N LYS A 373 6.64 39.51 -1.54
CA LYS A 373 6.26 40.67 -2.39
C LYS A 373 5.82 40.30 -3.81
N LEU A 374 6.10 39.08 -4.26
CA LEU A 374 5.92 38.61 -5.64
C LEU A 374 4.79 37.59 -5.72
N LYS A 375 3.55 38.07 -5.62
CA LYS A 375 2.33 37.24 -5.51
C LYS A 375 2.14 36.18 -6.62
N TYR A 376 2.75 36.37 -7.79
CA TYR A 376 2.62 35.46 -8.93
C TYR A 376 3.69 34.36 -8.99
N VAL A 377 4.82 34.49 -8.28
CA VAL A 377 5.91 33.50 -8.37
C VAL A 377 5.47 32.09 -7.96
N PRO A 378 4.72 31.88 -6.85
CA PRO A 378 4.21 30.55 -6.52
C PRO A 378 3.31 29.94 -7.61
N ILE A 379 2.56 30.78 -8.33
CA ILE A 379 1.69 30.34 -9.44
C ILE A 379 2.56 29.92 -10.63
N CYS A 380 3.58 30.71 -10.98
CA CYS A 380 4.53 30.36 -12.02
C CYS A 380 5.27 29.05 -11.70
N LEU A 381 5.68 28.84 -10.46
CA LEU A 381 6.32 27.60 -10.01
C LEU A 381 5.36 26.41 -10.07
N LEU A 382 4.10 26.59 -9.69
CA LEU A 382 3.07 25.54 -9.83
C LEU A 382 2.90 25.14 -11.30
N LEU A 383 2.82 26.12 -12.21
CA LEU A 383 2.73 25.85 -13.65
C LEU A 383 4.00 25.17 -14.18
N LEU A 384 5.18 25.60 -13.73
CA LEU A 384 6.46 24.98 -14.09
C LEU A 384 6.52 23.51 -13.64
N LEU A 385 6.11 23.20 -12.41
CA LEU A 385 6.03 21.82 -11.92
C LEU A 385 4.99 21.00 -12.68
N SER A 386 3.91 21.62 -13.15
CA SER A 386 2.92 20.94 -14.00
C SER A 386 3.52 20.60 -15.36
N LEU A 387 4.32 21.50 -15.96
CA LEU A 387 5.04 21.25 -17.21
C LEU A 387 6.13 20.18 -17.03
N GLU A 388 6.88 20.23 -15.93
CA GLU A 388 7.84 19.20 -15.56
C GLU A 388 7.17 17.84 -15.35
N GLY A 389 6.02 17.81 -14.69
CA GLY A 389 5.18 16.62 -14.55
C GLY A 389 4.79 16.03 -15.91
N ILE A 390 4.31 16.85 -16.86
CA ILE A 390 4.01 16.39 -18.24
C ILE A 390 5.24 15.75 -18.89
N TYR A 391 6.42 16.38 -18.74
CA TYR A 391 7.67 15.85 -19.27
C TYR A 391 8.00 14.46 -18.69
N HIS A 392 7.86 14.27 -17.38
CA HIS A 392 8.08 12.97 -16.71
C HIS A 392 7.01 11.92 -17.05
N LEU A 393 5.79 12.35 -17.37
CA LEU A 393 4.69 11.47 -17.77
C LEU A 393 4.77 11.03 -19.24
N TYR A 394 5.49 11.77 -20.09
CA TYR A 394 5.59 11.47 -21.51
C TYR A 394 6.06 10.03 -21.81
N PRO A 395 7.11 9.48 -21.17
CA PRO A 395 7.53 8.10 -21.39
C PRO A 395 6.44 7.06 -21.05
N ALA A 396 5.59 7.32 -20.06
CA ALA A 396 4.48 6.44 -19.71
C ALA A 396 3.46 6.32 -20.86
N THR A 397 3.29 7.37 -21.67
CA THR A 397 2.39 7.34 -22.84
C THR A 397 2.90 6.52 -24.01
N LYS A 398 4.20 6.16 -23.98
CA LYS A 398 4.91 5.44 -25.05
C LYS A 398 5.12 3.95 -24.73
N ARG A 399 4.58 3.47 -23.61
CA ARG A 399 4.69 2.07 -23.22
C ARG A 399 4.02 1.16 -24.24
N THR A 400 4.72 0.09 -24.59
CA THR A 400 4.32 -0.90 -25.60
C THR A 400 3.86 -2.20 -24.96
N PHE A 401 4.33 -2.50 -23.74
CA PHE A 401 3.86 -3.64 -22.97
C PHE A 401 2.63 -3.23 -22.16
N ILE A 402 1.47 -3.69 -22.62
CA ILE A 402 0.16 -3.14 -22.23
C ILE A 402 -0.90 -4.23 -22.04
N MET A 403 -1.90 -3.90 -21.22
CA MET A 403 -3.18 -4.59 -21.11
C MET A 403 -4.24 -3.73 -21.82
N PRO A 404 -4.75 -4.16 -23.00
CA PRO A 404 -5.83 -3.47 -23.70
C PRO A 404 -7.08 -3.29 -22.83
N HIS A 405 -7.86 -2.22 -23.04
CA HIS A 405 -9.05 -1.91 -22.24
C HIS A 405 -10.02 -3.09 -22.15
N ASN A 406 -10.28 -3.82 -23.23
CA ASN A 406 -11.22 -4.94 -23.28
C ASN A 406 -10.63 -6.30 -22.85
N THR A 407 -9.46 -6.32 -22.20
CA THR A 407 -8.86 -7.58 -21.71
C THR A 407 -9.75 -8.18 -20.64
N ILE A 408 -10.15 -9.43 -20.85
CA ILE A 408 -10.83 -10.25 -19.82
C ILE A 408 -9.80 -11.05 -19.04
N TRP A 409 -10.10 -11.38 -17.78
CA TRP A 409 -9.14 -12.05 -16.90
C TRP A 409 -8.63 -13.40 -17.46
N GLN A 410 -9.48 -14.16 -18.15
CA GLN A 410 -9.11 -15.44 -18.76
C GLN A 410 -7.98 -15.30 -19.80
N GLU A 411 -7.87 -14.14 -20.47
CA GLU A 411 -6.77 -13.88 -21.40
C GLU A 411 -5.43 -13.70 -20.67
N VAL A 412 -5.46 -13.17 -19.44
CA VAL A 412 -4.27 -13.04 -18.60
C VAL A 412 -3.81 -14.41 -18.13
N THR A 413 -4.73 -15.22 -17.60
CA THR A 413 -4.40 -16.53 -17.02
C THR A 413 -4.06 -17.60 -18.05
N SER A 414 -4.58 -17.49 -19.29
CA SER A 414 -4.22 -18.39 -20.40
C SER A 414 -2.83 -18.13 -21.00
N GLY A 415 -2.11 -17.10 -20.53
CA GLY A 415 -0.77 -16.77 -20.98
C GLY A 415 -0.71 -15.96 -22.28
N LYS A 416 -1.84 -15.40 -22.75
CA LYS A 416 -1.84 -14.43 -23.87
C LYS A 416 -1.02 -13.19 -23.52
N LEU A 417 -0.98 -12.83 -22.23
CA LEU A 417 -0.09 -11.82 -21.67
C LEU A 417 0.90 -12.51 -20.74
N ILE A 418 2.20 -12.39 -21.04
CA ILE A 418 3.28 -12.96 -20.25
C ILE A 418 3.97 -11.84 -19.50
N ASP A 419 4.22 -12.02 -18.20
CA ASP A 419 5.03 -11.10 -17.44
C ASP A 419 6.53 -11.23 -17.83
N PRO A 420 7.17 -10.18 -18.38
CA PRO A 420 8.51 -10.27 -18.95
C PRO A 420 9.63 -10.14 -17.91
N TYR A 421 9.33 -9.75 -16.67
CA TYR A 421 10.37 -9.29 -15.74
C TYR A 421 11.07 -10.42 -14.97
N TYR A 422 10.39 -11.54 -14.70
CA TYR A 422 10.89 -12.65 -13.88
C TYR A 422 10.27 -14.00 -14.30
N SER A 423 11.09 -15.05 -14.27
CA SER A 423 10.62 -16.45 -14.25
C SER A 423 10.32 -16.88 -12.82
N ALA A 424 9.16 -17.50 -12.59
CA ALA A 424 8.75 -17.99 -11.27
C ALA A 424 8.23 -19.42 -11.34
N GLN A 425 8.23 -20.11 -10.20
CA GLN A 425 7.69 -21.46 -10.01
C GLN A 425 6.16 -21.49 -9.75
N TYR A 426 5.47 -20.37 -9.98
CA TYR A 426 4.05 -20.15 -9.70
C TYR A 426 3.42 -19.24 -10.77
N MET A 427 2.10 -19.06 -10.73
CA MET A 427 1.39 -18.17 -11.67
C MET A 427 1.65 -16.70 -11.32
N ARG A 428 2.72 -16.16 -11.86
CA ARG A 428 3.25 -14.84 -11.49
C ARG A 428 2.30 -13.67 -11.78
N VAL A 429 1.52 -13.75 -12.85
CA VAL A 429 0.51 -12.74 -13.19
C VAL A 429 -0.58 -12.59 -12.12
N GLU A 430 -0.69 -13.56 -11.20
CA GLU A 430 -1.64 -13.52 -10.09
C GLU A 430 -0.94 -13.14 -8.77
N LEU A 431 0.34 -13.50 -8.61
CA LEU A 431 1.03 -13.50 -7.31
C LEU A 431 2.19 -12.49 -7.18
N ALA A 432 2.59 -11.80 -8.27
CA ALA A 432 3.82 -10.99 -8.35
C ALA A 432 5.08 -11.72 -7.83
N GLY A 433 5.58 -11.36 -6.65
CA GLY A 433 6.77 -11.96 -6.02
C GLY A 433 6.52 -13.28 -5.28
N GLY A 434 5.24 -13.70 -5.15
CA GLY A 434 4.86 -14.92 -4.44
C GLY A 434 5.19 -14.86 -2.94
N ASP A 435 5.30 -13.65 -2.37
CA ASP A 435 5.78 -13.41 -1.00
C ASP A 435 5.02 -14.23 0.06
N TYR A 436 3.73 -14.49 -0.18
CA TYR A 436 2.84 -15.18 0.76
C TYR A 436 2.63 -16.66 0.43
N LEU A 437 3.47 -17.23 -0.43
CA LEU A 437 3.53 -18.68 -0.61
C LEU A 437 4.32 -19.31 0.56
N PRO A 438 3.91 -20.49 1.06
CA PRO A 438 4.70 -21.26 2.02
C PRO A 438 6.11 -21.52 1.47
N TYR A 439 7.13 -21.47 2.33
CA TYR A 439 8.53 -21.50 1.91
C TYR A 439 8.93 -22.76 1.11
N HIS A 440 8.27 -23.89 1.34
CA HIS A 440 8.53 -25.15 0.66
C HIS A 440 7.54 -25.47 -0.48
N SER A 441 6.92 -24.44 -1.07
CA SER A 441 5.95 -24.63 -2.16
C SER A 441 6.58 -25.36 -3.37
N PRO A 442 5.83 -26.21 -4.08
CA PRO A 442 6.33 -26.87 -5.29
C PRO A 442 6.40 -25.89 -6.46
N ASP A 443 6.93 -26.36 -7.59
CA ASP A 443 6.73 -25.68 -8.88
C ASP A 443 5.32 -25.94 -9.41
N PHE A 444 4.40 -25.04 -9.07
CA PHE A 444 2.98 -25.10 -9.42
C PHE A 444 2.71 -25.11 -10.93
N ARG A 445 3.67 -24.72 -11.77
CA ARG A 445 3.53 -24.81 -13.23
C ARG A 445 3.58 -26.25 -13.74
N SER A 446 4.25 -27.12 -12.98
CA SER A 446 4.45 -28.54 -13.30
C SER A 446 3.76 -29.49 -12.32
N TYR A 447 3.34 -28.99 -11.15
CA TYR A 447 2.68 -29.78 -10.13
C TYR A 447 1.28 -30.20 -10.57
N THR A 448 0.97 -31.49 -10.48
CA THR A 448 -0.32 -32.03 -10.92
C THR A 448 -1.41 -31.69 -9.89
N LYS A 449 -2.60 -31.30 -10.37
CA LYS A 449 -3.79 -31.04 -9.54
C LYS A 449 -4.47 -32.35 -9.09
N THR A 450 -3.68 -33.24 -8.54
CA THR A 450 -4.09 -34.57 -8.05
C THR A 450 -3.94 -34.63 -6.55
N ILE A 451 -4.79 -35.38 -5.88
CA ILE A 451 -4.63 -35.71 -4.46
C ILE A 451 -3.59 -36.81 -4.35
N GLN A 452 -2.56 -36.58 -3.54
CA GLN A 452 -1.40 -37.46 -3.44
C GLN A 452 -1.23 -37.98 -2.01
N THR A 453 -0.54 -39.12 -1.87
CA THR A 453 -0.04 -39.59 -0.58
C THR A 453 1.19 -38.77 -0.15
N THR A 454 1.69 -39.01 1.06
CA THR A 454 2.96 -38.43 1.53
C THR A 454 4.20 -38.96 0.77
N SER A 455 4.06 -40.06 0.01
CA SER A 455 5.06 -40.59 -0.92
C SER A 455 4.91 -40.08 -2.36
N ALA A 456 4.05 -39.08 -2.59
CA ALA A 456 3.74 -38.50 -3.90
C ALA A 456 3.04 -39.46 -4.89
N GLU A 457 2.43 -40.53 -4.41
CA GLU A 457 1.60 -41.41 -5.23
C GLU A 457 0.21 -40.79 -5.41
N THR A 458 -0.30 -40.81 -6.65
CA THR A 458 -1.63 -40.26 -6.94
C THR A 458 -2.71 -41.18 -6.39
N VAL A 459 -3.58 -40.64 -5.53
CA VAL A 459 -4.74 -41.34 -4.97
C VAL A 459 -5.97 -41.14 -5.83
N THR A 460 -6.30 -39.88 -6.12
CA THR A 460 -7.52 -39.50 -6.85
C THR A 460 -7.43 -38.03 -7.29
N THR A 461 -8.50 -37.51 -7.89
CA THR A 461 -8.70 -36.09 -8.15
C THR A 461 -9.91 -35.57 -7.36
N GLY A 462 -10.00 -34.26 -7.22
CA GLY A 462 -11.19 -33.60 -6.69
C GLY A 462 -11.67 -32.51 -7.64
N GLU A 463 -12.72 -31.80 -7.23
CA GLU A 463 -13.32 -30.73 -8.01
C GLU A 463 -13.77 -29.57 -7.12
N TRP A 464 -13.72 -28.35 -7.65
CA TRP A 464 -14.30 -27.18 -7.00
C TRP A 464 -15.82 -27.19 -7.21
N ILE A 465 -16.58 -27.37 -6.14
CA ILE A 465 -18.06 -27.40 -6.19
C ILE A 465 -18.69 -26.03 -5.92
N ASP A 466 -17.92 -25.12 -5.31
CA ASP A 466 -18.29 -23.72 -5.04
C ASP A 466 -16.99 -22.91 -4.82
N TYR A 467 -17.11 -21.60 -4.67
CA TYR A 467 -15.99 -20.70 -4.40
C TYR A 467 -15.33 -21.04 -3.05
N GLY A 468 -14.15 -21.67 -3.12
CA GLY A 468 -13.38 -22.06 -1.94
C GLY A 468 -13.81 -23.38 -1.31
N ARG A 469 -14.64 -24.19 -1.98
CA ARG A 469 -15.04 -25.53 -1.54
C ARG A 469 -14.58 -26.60 -2.52
N TYR A 470 -13.62 -27.43 -2.10
CA TYR A 470 -13.01 -28.48 -2.92
C TYR A 470 -13.45 -29.87 -2.45
N ARG A 471 -14.18 -30.59 -3.30
CA ARG A 471 -14.76 -31.91 -3.01
C ARG A 471 -13.89 -33.03 -3.53
N PHE A 472 -13.76 -34.11 -2.77
CA PHE A 472 -13.05 -35.31 -3.18
C PHE A 472 -13.55 -36.57 -2.45
N THR A 473 -13.27 -37.74 -3.00
CA THR A 473 -13.69 -39.04 -2.42
C THR A 473 -12.47 -39.92 -2.17
N ILE A 474 -12.39 -40.50 -0.97
CA ILE A 474 -11.31 -41.40 -0.56
C ILE A 474 -11.89 -42.77 -0.23
N THR A 475 -11.23 -43.83 -0.68
CA THR A 475 -11.68 -45.21 -0.50
C THR A 475 -11.02 -45.92 0.68
N ASN A 476 -9.83 -45.48 1.10
CA ASN A 476 -9.05 -46.12 2.16
C ASN A 476 -8.55 -45.07 3.17
N PRO A 477 -8.57 -45.37 4.48
CA PRO A 477 -7.96 -44.51 5.49
C PRO A 477 -6.48 -44.30 5.20
N GLN A 478 -6.04 -43.05 5.09
CA GLN A 478 -4.67 -42.69 4.78
C GLN A 478 -4.42 -41.19 4.99
N THR A 479 -3.16 -40.79 5.07
CA THR A 479 -2.78 -39.38 5.01
C THR A 479 -2.62 -38.94 3.56
N ILE A 480 -3.32 -37.88 3.18
CA ILE A 480 -3.32 -37.30 1.83
C ILE A 480 -2.85 -35.85 1.85
N ILE A 481 -2.37 -35.39 0.70
CA ILE A 481 -2.01 -34.02 0.38
C ILE A 481 -2.94 -33.56 -0.75
N LEU A 482 -3.66 -32.48 -0.49
CA LEU A 482 -4.54 -31.85 -1.47
C LEU A 482 -3.73 -30.88 -2.34
N PRO A 483 -4.10 -30.67 -3.61
CA PRO A 483 -3.49 -29.66 -4.49
C PRO A 483 -3.97 -28.24 -4.13
N ILE A 484 -3.87 -27.87 -2.85
CA ILE A 484 -4.30 -26.57 -2.29
C ILE A 484 -3.16 -26.02 -1.46
N THR A 485 -2.76 -24.77 -1.69
CA THR A 485 -1.73 -24.08 -0.91
C THR A 485 -2.20 -23.89 0.54
N TYR A 486 -1.36 -24.28 1.50
CA TYR A 486 -1.73 -24.28 2.91
C TYR A 486 -1.66 -22.89 3.54
N TYR A 487 -2.76 -22.50 4.18
CA TYR A 487 -2.87 -21.39 5.10
C TYR A 487 -3.59 -21.86 6.36
N LYS A 488 -3.24 -21.31 7.53
CA LYS A 488 -3.90 -21.72 8.78
C LYS A 488 -5.39 -21.35 8.70
N GLY A 489 -6.27 -22.33 8.88
CA GLY A 489 -7.73 -22.16 8.82
C GLY A 489 -8.44 -23.14 7.88
N TYR A 490 -7.72 -23.89 7.04
CA TYR A 490 -8.34 -24.98 6.28
C TYR A 490 -8.83 -26.10 7.21
N ILE A 491 -10.02 -26.58 6.92
CA ILE A 491 -10.64 -27.74 7.55
C ILE A 491 -11.19 -28.67 6.48
N ILE A 492 -11.43 -29.92 6.85
CA ILE A 492 -12.01 -30.92 5.96
C ILE A 492 -13.21 -31.56 6.65
N HIS A 493 -14.36 -31.54 5.97
CA HIS A 493 -15.59 -32.14 6.48
C HIS A 493 -15.95 -33.40 5.71
N ASN A 494 -16.34 -34.45 6.42
CA ASN A 494 -17.03 -35.57 5.80
C ASN A 494 -18.48 -35.15 5.51
N ILE A 495 -18.95 -35.34 4.26
CA ILE A 495 -20.30 -34.92 3.84
C ILE A 495 -21.39 -35.74 4.55
N ASP A 496 -21.13 -37.02 4.82
CA ASP A 496 -22.14 -37.95 5.34
C ASP A 496 -22.20 -37.91 6.87
N THR A 497 -21.05 -37.83 7.55
CA THR A 497 -20.98 -37.86 9.02
C THR A 497 -20.92 -36.47 9.65
N ALA A 498 -20.69 -35.41 8.87
CA ALA A 498 -20.40 -34.05 9.32
C ALA A 498 -19.17 -33.94 10.25
N GLU A 499 -18.33 -34.98 10.33
CA GLU A 499 -17.08 -34.97 11.08
C GLU A 499 -16.13 -33.91 10.51
N VAL A 500 -15.51 -33.11 11.38
CA VAL A 500 -14.53 -32.08 11.03
C VAL A 500 -13.13 -32.60 11.33
N LEU A 501 -12.26 -32.57 10.33
CA LEU A 501 -10.87 -32.97 10.40
C LEU A 501 -9.97 -31.73 10.33
N GLU A 502 -9.02 -31.64 11.26
CA GLU A 502 -7.99 -30.60 11.23
C GLU A 502 -6.97 -30.88 10.13
N THR A 503 -6.56 -29.82 9.44
CA THR A 503 -5.52 -29.90 8.41
C THR A 503 -4.15 -29.48 8.96
N THR A 504 -3.10 -29.93 8.29
CA THR A 504 -1.71 -29.65 8.63
C THR A 504 -0.93 -29.20 7.40
N LEU A 505 0.19 -28.52 7.63
CA LEU A 505 1.14 -28.12 6.59
C LEU A 505 1.93 -29.35 6.10
N SER A 506 1.80 -29.69 4.82
CA SER A 506 2.66 -30.72 4.21
C SER A 506 4.10 -30.24 4.00
N LYS A 507 5.01 -31.17 3.71
CA LYS A 507 6.40 -30.86 3.35
C LYS A 507 6.53 -29.94 2.13
N ASN A 508 5.53 -29.93 1.25
CA ASN A 508 5.52 -29.13 0.02
C ASN A 508 4.67 -27.86 0.16
N GLY A 509 4.34 -27.38 1.36
CA GLY A 509 3.55 -26.15 1.47
C GLY A 509 2.06 -26.28 1.12
N LEU A 510 1.57 -27.50 0.92
CA LEU A 510 0.17 -27.81 0.57
C LEU A 510 -0.63 -28.34 1.77
N VAL A 511 -1.95 -28.31 1.66
CA VAL A 511 -2.88 -28.82 2.68
C VAL A 511 -2.75 -30.35 2.82
N SER A 512 -2.52 -30.83 4.04
CA SER A 512 -2.43 -32.24 4.39
C SER A 512 -3.47 -32.64 5.43
N VAL A 513 -4.01 -33.84 5.34
CA VAL A 513 -4.98 -34.37 6.31
C VAL A 513 -4.86 -35.89 6.44
N THR A 514 -5.18 -36.42 7.62
CA THR A 514 -5.32 -37.87 7.84
C THR A 514 -6.80 -38.24 7.78
N ILE A 515 -7.17 -39.01 6.77
CA ILE A 515 -8.56 -39.45 6.53
C ILE A 515 -8.82 -40.75 7.32
N PRO A 516 -9.81 -40.78 8.22
CA PRO A 516 -10.03 -41.92 9.12
C PRO A 516 -10.81 -43.08 8.48
N SER A 517 -11.62 -42.80 7.45
CA SER A 517 -12.54 -43.76 6.84
C SER A 517 -12.79 -43.45 5.37
N ALA A 518 -13.34 -44.42 4.64
CA ALA A 518 -13.80 -44.18 3.28
C ALA A 518 -14.98 -43.20 3.30
N GLY A 519 -15.02 -42.25 2.37
CA GLY A 519 -16.08 -41.26 2.33
C GLY A 519 -15.82 -40.14 1.33
N THR A 520 -16.82 -39.26 1.21
CA THR A 520 -16.69 -38.03 0.44
C THR A 520 -16.47 -36.86 1.38
N TYR A 521 -15.46 -36.06 1.05
CA TYR A 521 -14.97 -34.97 1.89
C TYR A 521 -14.99 -33.64 1.13
N VAL A 522 -15.09 -32.54 1.86
CA VAL A 522 -14.96 -31.18 1.35
C VAL A 522 -13.90 -30.44 2.14
N CYS A 523 -12.91 -29.89 1.46
CA CYS A 523 -11.95 -28.95 2.01
C CYS A 523 -12.43 -27.52 1.78
N GLU A 524 -12.43 -26.71 2.84
CA GLU A 524 -12.77 -25.29 2.77
C GLU A 524 -11.98 -24.48 3.81
N TYR A 525 -11.82 -23.18 3.57
CA TYR A 525 -11.19 -22.28 4.53
C TYR A 525 -12.22 -21.77 5.53
N GLN A 526 -12.02 -22.06 6.81
CA GLN A 526 -12.81 -21.50 7.89
C GLN A 526 -12.02 -20.39 8.60
N SER A 527 -12.71 -19.29 8.92
CA SER A 527 -12.13 -18.21 9.70
C SER A 527 -11.66 -18.72 11.05
N THR A 528 -10.40 -18.44 11.39
CA THR A 528 -9.88 -18.73 12.72
C THR A 528 -10.58 -17.91 13.80
N ASN A 529 -10.52 -18.37 15.05
CA ASN A 529 -11.07 -17.62 16.19
C ASN A 529 -10.46 -16.22 16.32
N ILE A 530 -9.15 -16.08 16.07
CA ILE A 530 -8.46 -14.77 16.09
C ILE A 530 -9.08 -13.84 15.04
N ARG A 531 -9.31 -14.35 13.83
CA ARG A 531 -9.96 -13.59 12.76
C ARG A 531 -11.36 -13.15 13.13
N ILE A 532 -12.21 -14.08 13.58
CA ILE A 532 -13.60 -13.78 13.98
C ILE A 532 -13.64 -12.71 15.08
N VAL A 533 -12.87 -12.89 16.15
CA VAL A 533 -12.83 -11.95 17.28
C VAL A 533 -12.30 -10.58 16.84
N SER A 534 -11.25 -10.56 16.02
CA SER A 534 -10.66 -9.30 15.54
C SER A 534 -11.60 -8.49 14.64
N ILE A 535 -12.42 -9.16 13.82
CA ILE A 535 -13.48 -8.51 13.03
C ILE A 535 -14.49 -7.83 13.96
N TRP A 536 -14.99 -8.55 14.98
CA TRP A 536 -15.93 -7.97 15.94
C TRP A 536 -15.34 -6.82 16.75
N ILE A 537 -14.06 -6.89 17.13
CA ILE A 537 -13.36 -5.78 17.79
C ILE A 537 -13.38 -4.54 16.90
N SER A 538 -13.01 -4.66 15.62
CA SER A 538 -13.00 -3.51 14.71
C SER A 538 -14.40 -2.96 14.45
N ILE A 539 -15.40 -3.82 14.28
CA ILE A 539 -16.81 -3.40 14.10
C ILE A 539 -17.32 -2.63 15.33
N LEU A 540 -17.16 -3.20 16.54
CA LEU A 540 -17.59 -2.56 17.78
C LEU A 540 -16.86 -1.24 18.01
N THR A 541 -15.55 -1.20 17.77
CA THR A 541 -14.73 0.01 17.90
C THR A 541 -15.22 1.11 16.94
N CYS A 542 -15.53 0.75 15.69
CA CYS A 542 -16.07 1.67 14.70
C CYS A 542 -17.43 2.22 15.14
N MET A 543 -18.37 1.35 15.54
CA MET A 543 -19.70 1.76 16.02
C MET A 543 -19.62 2.67 17.25
N ILE A 544 -18.79 2.34 18.23
CA ILE A 544 -18.59 3.14 19.44
C ILE A 544 -18.00 4.51 19.08
N SER A 545 -17.00 4.55 18.20
CA SER A 545 -16.36 5.79 17.77
C SER A 545 -17.33 6.71 17.02
N ILE A 546 -18.17 6.16 16.15
CA ILE A 546 -19.23 6.90 15.45
C ILE A 546 -20.30 7.39 16.46
N GLY A 547 -20.77 6.52 17.35
CA GLY A 547 -21.76 6.87 18.37
C GLY A 547 -21.27 7.98 19.31
N TYR A 548 -20.03 7.87 19.79
CA TYR A 548 -19.35 8.88 20.60
C TYR A 548 -19.27 10.23 19.87
N SER A 549 -18.87 10.19 18.60
CA SER A 549 -18.78 11.36 17.74
C SER A 549 -20.13 12.07 17.55
N ILE A 550 -21.21 11.31 17.35
CA ILE A 550 -22.56 11.86 17.20
C ILE A 550 -23.06 12.46 18.51
N TYR A 551 -22.91 11.74 19.63
CA TYR A 551 -23.36 12.18 20.95
C TYR A 551 -22.72 13.50 21.38
N HIS A 552 -21.41 13.64 21.19
CA HIS A 552 -20.71 14.87 21.58
C HIS A 552 -20.89 16.04 20.61
N ARG A 553 -21.18 15.79 19.32
CA ARG A 553 -21.64 16.85 18.41
C ARG A 553 -22.94 17.47 18.88
N GLN A 554 -23.87 16.66 19.39
CA GLN A 554 -25.16 17.15 19.91
C GLN A 554 -25.00 17.98 21.19
N LYS A 555 -23.98 17.69 22.01
CA LYS A 555 -23.68 18.43 23.25
C LYS A 555 -22.81 19.69 23.09
N LYS A 556 -22.40 20.05 21.87
CA LYS A 556 -21.43 21.13 21.56
C LYS A 556 -20.03 20.96 22.19
N ASP A 557 -19.75 19.82 22.82
CA ASP A 557 -18.47 19.55 23.51
C ASP A 557 -17.37 19.05 22.56
N ILE A 558 -17.74 18.52 21.39
CA ILE A 558 -16.81 18.14 20.33
C ILE A 558 -17.31 18.76 19.02
N PHE A 559 -16.81 19.94 18.69
CA PHE A 559 -16.76 20.37 17.29
C PHE A 559 -15.81 19.43 16.57
N ILE A 560 -16.36 18.39 15.94
CA ILE A 560 -15.61 17.60 14.97
C ILE A 560 -15.51 18.49 13.73
N ASP A 561 -14.44 19.27 13.68
CA ASP A 561 -13.97 19.85 12.44
C ASP A 561 -13.45 18.69 11.60
N ILE A 562 -14.35 18.02 10.87
CA ILE A 562 -13.92 17.23 9.72
C ILE A 562 -13.17 18.23 8.85
N PRO A 563 -11.89 18.02 8.51
CA PRO A 563 -11.05 19.02 7.84
C PRO A 563 -11.57 19.46 6.45
N PHE A 564 -12.65 18.85 5.97
CA PHE A 564 -13.39 19.26 4.77
C PHE A 564 -14.43 20.37 5.00
N PHE A 565 -14.79 20.70 6.24
CA PHE A 565 -15.90 21.61 6.55
C PHE A 565 -15.59 22.63 7.66
N VAL A 566 -14.46 23.35 7.60
CA VAL A 566 -14.37 24.69 8.21
C VAL A 566 -13.71 25.69 7.32
#